data_AF-A0AAU9IUZ2-F1
#
_entry.id   AF-A0AAU9IUZ2-F1
#
_cell.length_a   1.000
_cell.length_b   1.000
_cell.length_c   1.000
_cell.angle_alpha   90.00
_cell.angle_beta   90.00
_cell.angle_gamma   90.00
#
_symmetry.space_group_name_H-M   'P 1'
#
loop_
_entity.id
_entity.type
_entity.pdbx_description
1 polymer ?
#
loop_
_entity_poly.entity_id
_entity_poly.type
_entity_poly.pdbx_seq_one_letter_code
_entity_poly.pdbx_strand_id
1 'polypeptide(L)'
;MEGQMKTSFRFSWTKPCKRAFVSGTFNDFHLDMLTGDNDKFLNSMVQPGRIYYRFKIDGLYQVDTSKPTTLYEKTLYNYADITAPTLQINSKLKEKPELKAPNSNKSTCKSSSATSLTTSPYRTRPLSTFRNSISLSNIIKIQAWIRSVIQRIRFKRYLKHIRTVKNRKNISAETTFDAHDGYEKLRKKVEVLTEENQRLRKDCKILQSKALTCKPPLKKLDVYKTTRNFKTGSFLRLNVRDGGRLLNSVSPIKGKFD
;
A
#
# COMPACT_ATOMS: atom_id res chain seq x y z
N MET A 1 -24.94 -1.15 -2.33
CA MET A 1 -23.63 -1.77 -2.02
C MET A 1 -23.30 -2.69 -3.18
N GLU A 2 -22.39 -2.30 -4.06
CA GLU A 2 -21.94 -3.20 -5.14
C GLU A 2 -21.16 -4.35 -4.50
N GLY A 3 -21.71 -5.55 -4.56
CA GLY A 3 -21.02 -6.77 -4.15
C GLY A 3 -19.87 -7.02 -5.11
N GLN A 4 -18.67 -6.55 -4.76
CA GLN A 4 -17.47 -6.83 -5.55
C GLN A 4 -17.29 -8.34 -5.64
N MET A 5 -17.36 -8.87 -6.86
CA MET A 5 -17.14 -10.28 -7.12
C MET A 5 -15.73 -10.65 -6.69
N LYS A 6 -15.61 -11.62 -5.78
CA LYS A 6 -14.32 -12.17 -5.36
C LYS A 6 -14.02 -13.42 -6.17
N THR A 7 -12.76 -13.60 -6.52
CA THR A 7 -12.24 -14.78 -7.22
C THR A 7 -11.48 -15.65 -6.23
N SER A 8 -11.64 -16.97 -6.30
CA SER A 8 -10.83 -17.89 -5.51
C SER A 8 -9.40 -17.94 -6.07
N PHE A 9 -8.40 -17.63 -5.26
CA PHE A 9 -6.99 -17.73 -5.60
C PHE A 9 -6.27 -18.66 -4.63
N ARG A 10 -5.42 -19.55 -5.17
CA ARG A 10 -4.66 -20.53 -4.40
C ARG A 10 -3.23 -20.05 -4.17
N PHE A 11 -2.89 -19.81 -2.91
CA PHE A 11 -1.51 -19.66 -2.47
C PHE A 11 -0.93 -21.03 -2.19
N SER A 12 0.24 -21.35 -2.74
CA SER A 12 0.89 -22.65 -2.55
C SER A 12 2.37 -22.48 -2.28
N TRP A 13 2.91 -23.32 -1.40
CA TRP A 13 4.32 -23.46 -1.11
C TRP A 13 4.70 -24.95 -1.17
N THR A 14 5.50 -25.31 -2.16
CA THR A 14 5.83 -26.70 -2.50
C THR A 14 7.12 -27.20 -1.85
N LYS A 15 7.88 -26.33 -1.19
CA LYS A 15 9.13 -26.72 -0.52
C LYS A 15 8.84 -27.25 0.89
N PRO A 16 9.55 -28.30 1.35
CA PRO A 16 9.35 -28.87 2.68
C PRO A 16 9.59 -27.82 3.78
N CYS A 17 8.68 -27.75 4.74
CA CYS A 17 8.75 -26.83 5.88
C CYS A 17 7.89 -27.33 7.05
N LYS A 18 8.20 -26.88 8.28
CA LYS A 18 7.39 -27.24 9.46
C LYS A 18 6.14 -26.38 9.58
N ARG A 19 6.27 -25.08 9.32
CA ARG A 19 5.17 -24.11 9.35
C ARG A 19 5.29 -23.12 8.20
N ALA A 20 4.20 -22.94 7.48
CA ALA A 20 4.08 -21.96 6.41
C ALA A 20 2.90 -21.03 6.68
N PHE A 21 3.13 -19.72 6.53
CA PHE A 21 2.09 -18.70 6.56
C PHE A 21 2.18 -17.83 5.31
N VAL A 22 1.07 -17.23 4.90
CA VAL A 22 1.02 -16.20 3.86
C VAL A 22 0.48 -14.90 4.45
N SER A 23 1.02 -13.79 3.99
CA SER A 23 0.54 -12.44 4.28
C SER A 23 0.57 -11.61 3.01
N GLY A 24 -0.45 -10.78 2.78
CA GLY A 24 -0.49 -9.93 1.60
C GLY A 24 -1.59 -8.88 1.66
N THR A 25 -1.77 -8.15 0.56
CA THR A 25 -2.81 -7.12 0.46
C THR A 25 -4.22 -7.67 0.57
N PHE A 26 -4.44 -8.95 0.28
CA PHE A 26 -5.75 -9.59 0.35
C PHE A 26 -6.25 -9.84 1.79
N ASN A 27 -5.35 -9.78 2.79
CA ASN A 27 -5.68 -10.04 4.19
C ASN A 27 -5.06 -9.00 5.14
N ASP A 28 -4.87 -7.77 4.66
CA ASP A 28 -4.24 -6.67 5.42
C ASP A 28 -2.90 -7.06 6.07
N PHE A 29 -2.13 -7.91 5.38
CA PHE A 29 -0.86 -8.47 5.83
C PHE A 29 -0.94 -9.27 7.14
N HIS A 30 -2.11 -9.80 7.50
CA HIS A 30 -2.24 -10.80 8.55
C HIS A 30 -1.56 -12.12 8.15
N LEU A 31 -1.16 -12.92 9.14
CA LEU A 31 -0.51 -14.22 8.91
C LEU A 31 -1.57 -15.32 8.90
N ASP A 32 -1.91 -15.80 7.71
CA ASP A 32 -2.80 -16.94 7.54
C ASP A 32 -1.97 -18.21 7.34
N MET A 33 -2.30 -19.27 8.07
CA MET A 33 -1.57 -20.53 8.03
C MET A 33 -1.93 -21.33 6.77
N LEU A 34 -0.92 -21.84 6.08
CA LEU A 34 -1.12 -22.79 4.98
C LEU A 34 -1.28 -24.20 5.55
N THR A 35 -2.16 -24.98 4.95
CA THR A 35 -2.49 -26.36 5.32
C THR A 35 -2.08 -27.35 4.23
N GLY A 36 -2.03 -28.65 4.55
CA GLY A 36 -1.63 -29.72 3.63
C GLY A 36 -0.33 -30.38 4.08
N ASP A 37 -0.11 -31.65 3.71
CA ASP A 37 1.02 -32.44 4.21
C ASP A 37 2.29 -32.18 3.40
N ASN A 38 2.27 -32.54 2.11
CA ASN A 38 3.40 -32.37 1.19
C ASN A 38 3.49 -30.95 0.66
N ASP A 39 2.38 -30.43 0.13
CA ASP A 39 2.28 -29.05 -0.33
C ASP A 39 1.46 -28.24 0.67
N LYS A 40 2.04 -27.14 1.14
CA LYS A 40 1.30 -26.19 1.96
C LYS A 40 0.50 -25.30 1.02
N PHE A 41 -0.80 -25.13 1.26
CA PHE A 41 -1.64 -24.23 0.47
C PHE A 41 -2.74 -23.54 1.28
N LEU A 42 -3.28 -22.46 0.72
CA LEU A 42 -4.44 -21.73 1.20
C LEU A 42 -5.26 -21.25 -0.01
N ASN A 43 -6.56 -21.56 -0.03
CA ASN A 43 -7.50 -20.95 -0.97
C ASN A 43 -8.11 -19.72 -0.31
N SER A 44 -8.02 -18.56 -0.95
CA SER A 44 -8.59 -17.32 -0.43
C SER A 44 -9.43 -16.62 -1.49
N MET A 45 -10.49 -15.95 -1.05
CA MET A 45 -11.34 -15.13 -1.91
C MET A 45 -10.74 -13.73 -2.03
N VAL A 46 -10.15 -13.44 -3.18
CA VAL A 46 -9.45 -12.18 -3.47
C VAL A 46 -10.26 -11.30 -4.41
N GLN A 47 -10.15 -9.99 -4.25
CA GLN A 47 -10.75 -9.04 -5.19
C GLN A 47 -9.93 -9.01 -6.50
N PRO A 48 -10.58 -8.72 -7.64
CA PRO A 48 -9.88 -8.44 -8.89
C PRO A 48 -8.89 -7.28 -8.73
N GLY A 49 -7.75 -7.38 -9.41
CA GLY A 49 -6.66 -6.42 -9.32
C GLY A 49 -5.34 -7.09 -8.94
N ARG A 50 -4.32 -6.25 -8.75
CA ARG A 50 -2.99 -6.70 -8.36
C ARG A 50 -2.92 -6.97 -6.87
N ILE A 51 -2.56 -8.20 -6.50
CA ILE A 51 -2.28 -8.57 -5.12
C ILE A 51 -0.77 -8.71 -4.90
N TYR A 52 -0.30 -8.28 -3.73
CA TYR A 52 1.09 -8.46 -3.29
C TYR A 52 1.09 -9.38 -2.08
N TYR A 53 1.97 -10.37 -2.06
CA TYR A 53 2.03 -11.36 -0.99
C TYR A 53 3.44 -11.89 -0.76
N ARG A 54 3.66 -12.45 0.42
CA ARG A 54 4.91 -13.11 0.81
C ARG A 54 4.61 -14.24 1.78
N PHE A 55 5.53 -15.18 1.88
CA PHE A 55 5.41 -16.30 2.80
C PHE A 55 6.27 -16.06 4.04
N LYS A 56 5.83 -16.60 5.17
CA LYS A 56 6.65 -16.75 6.38
C LYS A 56 6.84 -18.23 6.64
N ILE A 57 8.02 -18.74 6.29
CA ILE A 57 8.38 -20.16 6.35
C ILE A 57 9.31 -20.36 7.54
N ASP A 58 8.89 -21.19 8.48
CA ASP A 58 9.65 -21.52 9.70
C ASP A 58 10.16 -20.29 10.48
N GLY A 59 9.42 -19.18 10.40
CA GLY A 59 9.74 -17.93 11.10
C GLY A 59 10.37 -16.85 10.23
N LEU A 60 10.85 -17.17 9.04
CA LEU A 60 11.53 -16.26 8.13
C LEU A 60 10.65 -15.84 6.95
N TYR A 61 10.68 -14.56 6.58
CA TYR A 61 9.97 -14.10 5.39
C TYR A 61 10.72 -14.51 4.12
N GLN A 62 10.00 -15.12 3.18
CA GLN A 62 10.52 -15.61 1.91
C GLN A 62 9.53 -15.30 0.79
N VAL A 63 10.05 -15.17 -0.42
CA VAL A 63 9.26 -15.11 -1.66
C VAL A 63 9.43 -16.41 -2.42
N ASP A 64 8.38 -16.84 -3.12
CA ASP A 64 8.46 -17.97 -4.03
C ASP A 64 9.18 -17.52 -5.31
N THR A 65 10.36 -18.11 -5.57
CA THR A 65 11.18 -17.79 -6.74
C THR A 65 10.55 -18.25 -8.06
N SER A 66 9.55 -19.14 -8.03
CA SER A 66 8.83 -19.60 -9.22
C SER A 66 7.71 -18.63 -9.66
N LYS A 67 7.38 -17.65 -8.82
CA LYS A 67 6.32 -16.67 -9.07
C LYS A 67 6.95 -15.30 -9.35
N PRO A 68 6.28 -14.44 -10.14
CA PRO A 68 6.80 -13.11 -10.41
C PRO A 68 6.92 -12.31 -9.11
N THR A 69 7.99 -11.52 -9.02
CA THR A 69 8.32 -10.71 -7.83
C THR A 69 8.42 -9.23 -8.18
N THR A 70 8.22 -8.39 -7.17
CA THR A 70 8.29 -6.93 -7.28
C THR A 70 8.69 -6.29 -5.95
N LEU A 71 9.23 -5.08 -6.00
CA LEU A 71 9.52 -4.28 -4.81
C LEU A 71 8.28 -3.46 -4.44
N TYR A 72 7.66 -3.77 -3.31
CA TYR A 72 6.57 -3.00 -2.72
C TYR A 72 7.06 -2.44 -1.38
N GLU A 73 7.02 -1.12 -1.21
CA GLU A 73 7.53 -0.43 -0.01
C GLU A 73 8.98 -0.83 0.35
N LYS A 74 9.86 -0.96 -0.66
CA LYS A 74 11.28 -1.38 -0.52
C LYS A 74 11.48 -2.80 0.01
N THR A 75 10.42 -3.61 0.08
CA THR A 75 10.49 -5.02 0.45
C THR A 75 10.12 -5.87 -0.77
N LEU A 76 10.76 -7.04 -0.92
CA LEU A 76 10.48 -7.95 -2.02
C LEU A 76 9.21 -8.76 -1.73
N TYR A 77 8.28 -8.79 -2.68
CA TYR A 77 7.04 -9.56 -2.63
C TYR A 77 6.83 -10.35 -3.91
N ASN A 78 6.06 -11.43 -3.83
CA ASN A 78 5.39 -11.99 -4.98
C ASN A 78 4.17 -11.13 -5.34
N TYR A 79 3.76 -11.14 -6.61
CA TYR A 79 2.50 -10.53 -7.02
C TYR A 79 1.71 -11.42 -7.97
N ALA A 80 0.40 -11.20 -8.03
CA ALA A 80 -0.48 -11.82 -9.02
C ALA A 80 -1.51 -10.80 -9.49
N ASP A 81 -1.78 -10.79 -10.79
CA ASP A 81 -2.82 -9.96 -11.39
C ASP A 81 -4.10 -10.82 -11.50
N ILE A 82 -5.09 -10.51 -10.66
CA ILE A 82 -6.36 -11.23 -10.60
C ILE A 82 -7.33 -10.56 -11.57
N THR A 83 -7.74 -11.27 -12.60
CA THR A 83 -8.81 -10.82 -13.50
C THR A 83 -10.17 -11.02 -12.84
N ALA A 84 -11.10 -10.11 -13.12
CA ALA A 84 -12.49 -10.30 -12.74
C ALA A 84 -13.01 -11.58 -13.41
N PRO A 85 -13.86 -12.38 -12.73
CA PRO A 85 -14.45 -13.54 -13.36
C PRO A 85 -15.29 -13.03 -14.54
N THR A 86 -14.83 -13.31 -15.75
CA THR A 86 -15.63 -13.03 -16.95
C THR A 86 -16.88 -13.88 -16.81
N LEU A 87 -18.02 -13.24 -16.56
CA LEU A 87 -19.31 -13.90 -16.68
C LEU A 87 -19.36 -14.39 -18.13
N GLN A 88 -19.14 -15.68 -18.34
CA GLN A 88 -19.44 -16.32 -19.62
C GLN A 88 -20.97 -16.32 -19.71
N ILE A 89 -21.51 -15.15 -20.06
CA ILE A 89 -22.90 -15.01 -20.47
C ILE A 89 -22.97 -15.86 -21.73
N ASN A 90 -23.54 -17.04 -21.58
CA ASN A 90 -23.70 -18.02 -22.65
C ASN A 90 -24.22 -17.32 -23.92
N SER A 91 -23.32 -17.06 -24.87
CA SER A 91 -23.66 -16.52 -26.18
C SER A 91 -24.41 -17.53 -27.07
N LYS A 92 -24.89 -18.64 -26.49
CA LYS A 92 -25.76 -19.63 -27.15
C LYS A 92 -27.20 -19.14 -27.40
N LEU A 93 -27.58 -17.94 -26.99
CA LEU A 93 -28.85 -17.31 -27.41
C LEU A 93 -28.63 -16.33 -28.56
N LYS A 94 -28.38 -16.83 -29.77
CA LYS A 94 -28.75 -16.26 -31.09
C LYS A 94 -28.02 -16.97 -32.24
N GLU A 95 -28.22 -18.28 -32.40
CA GLU A 95 -28.25 -18.82 -33.76
C GLU A 95 -29.70 -18.72 -34.25
N LYS A 96 -29.98 -17.59 -34.89
CA LYS A 96 -31.18 -17.42 -35.71
C LYS A 96 -31.01 -18.36 -36.92
N PRO A 97 -31.95 -19.26 -37.23
CA PRO A 97 -31.82 -20.12 -38.39
C PRO A 97 -31.78 -19.26 -39.66
N GLU A 98 -30.66 -19.30 -40.37
CA GLU A 98 -30.51 -18.74 -41.71
C GLU A 98 -31.42 -19.50 -42.67
N LEU A 99 -32.47 -18.82 -43.15
CA LEU A 99 -33.19 -19.20 -44.35
C LEU A 99 -32.25 -19.04 -45.55
N LYS A 100 -31.88 -20.17 -46.14
CA LYS A 100 -31.16 -20.24 -47.42
C LYS A 100 -32.02 -19.62 -48.52
N ALA A 101 -31.47 -18.61 -49.21
CA ALA A 101 -31.92 -18.21 -50.54
C ALA A 101 -30.76 -18.37 -51.54
N PRO A 102 -31.05 -18.70 -52.82
CA PRO A 102 -30.06 -19.21 -53.75
C PRO A 102 -29.31 -18.11 -54.51
N ASN A 103 -28.04 -18.43 -54.79
CA ASN A 103 -27.17 -18.00 -55.89
C ASN A 103 -27.63 -16.85 -56.80
N SER A 104 -26.82 -15.79 -56.87
CA SER A 104 -26.54 -15.12 -58.14
C SER A 104 -25.12 -14.54 -58.18
N ASN A 105 -24.49 -14.76 -59.33
CA ASN A 105 -23.08 -14.59 -59.65
C ASN A 105 -22.56 -13.14 -59.69
N LYS A 106 -21.23 -13.04 -59.73
CA LYS A 106 -20.37 -12.01 -60.39
C LYS A 106 -20.41 -10.59 -59.81
N SER A 107 -19.26 -10.10 -59.33
CA SER A 107 -18.29 -9.44 -60.21
C SER A 107 -17.09 -8.90 -59.41
N THR A 108 -15.90 -9.12 -59.95
CA THR A 108 -14.64 -8.45 -59.66
C THR A 108 -14.74 -6.93 -59.68
N CYS A 109 -14.07 -6.23 -58.75
CA CYS A 109 -13.26 -5.06 -59.09
C CYS A 109 -12.24 -4.69 -58.00
N LYS A 110 -11.05 -4.34 -58.48
CA LYS A 110 -9.91 -3.76 -57.79
C LYS A 110 -10.26 -2.36 -57.28
N SER A 111 -9.69 -1.95 -56.14
CA SER A 111 -8.88 -0.72 -56.01
C SER A 111 -8.71 -0.32 -54.54
N SER A 112 -7.47 -0.41 -54.07
CA SER A 112 -6.76 0.65 -53.35
C SER A 112 -7.57 1.74 -52.62
N SER A 113 -7.47 1.74 -51.30
CA SER A 113 -7.46 2.97 -50.50
C SER A 113 -6.68 2.72 -49.21
N ALA A 114 -5.45 3.24 -49.16
CA ALA A 114 -4.63 3.31 -47.97
C ALA A 114 -5.25 4.34 -47.01
N THR A 115 -5.82 3.88 -45.91
CA THR A 115 -6.25 4.75 -44.81
C THR A 115 -5.08 4.92 -43.86
N SER A 116 -4.39 6.05 -43.98
CA SER A 116 -3.41 6.54 -43.01
C SER A 116 -4.12 6.82 -41.68
N LEU A 117 -3.98 5.90 -40.74
CA LEU A 117 -4.29 6.14 -39.32
C LEU A 117 -3.29 7.15 -38.78
N THR A 118 -3.72 8.41 -38.76
CA THR A 118 -3.12 9.49 -37.97
C THR A 118 -3.13 9.08 -36.50
N THR A 119 -1.98 8.62 -36.02
CA THR A 119 -1.68 8.42 -34.61
C THR A 119 -1.68 9.78 -33.91
N SER A 120 -2.75 10.03 -33.17
CA SER A 120 -2.86 11.13 -32.19
C SER A 120 -1.65 11.10 -31.25
N PRO A 121 -0.87 12.20 -31.12
CA PRO A 121 0.16 12.30 -30.11
C PRO A 121 -0.55 12.50 -28.76
N TYR A 122 -0.82 11.41 -28.04
CA TYR A 122 -1.14 11.49 -26.63
C TYR A 122 0.04 12.16 -25.92
N ARG A 123 -0.18 13.43 -25.64
CA ARG A 123 0.63 14.30 -24.80
C ARG A 123 0.73 13.64 -23.43
N THR A 124 1.77 12.83 -23.23
CA THR A 124 2.13 12.32 -21.92
C THR A 124 2.48 13.51 -21.05
N ARG A 125 1.53 13.91 -20.20
CA ARG A 125 1.84 14.82 -19.09
C ARG A 125 2.96 14.14 -18.30
N PRO A 126 4.09 14.81 -18.05
CA PRO A 126 5.06 14.27 -17.11
C PRO A 126 4.30 14.07 -15.79
N LEU A 127 4.22 12.82 -15.33
CA LEU A 127 3.83 12.53 -13.96
C LEU A 127 4.85 13.26 -13.09
N SER A 128 4.48 14.49 -12.69
CA SER A 128 5.12 15.19 -11.59
C SER A 128 5.11 14.18 -10.45
N THR A 129 6.31 13.76 -10.08
CA THR A 129 6.57 12.91 -8.94
C THR A 129 5.87 13.52 -7.75
N PHE A 130 4.67 13.01 -7.44
CA PHE A 130 3.97 13.27 -6.20
C PHE A 130 4.82 12.58 -5.13
N ARG A 131 5.89 13.27 -4.73
CA ARG A 131 6.64 12.94 -3.53
C ARG A 131 5.68 13.20 -2.39
N ASN A 132 4.97 12.15 -1.99
CA ASN A 132 4.29 12.07 -0.72
C ASN A 132 5.38 12.16 0.36
N SER A 133 5.85 13.37 0.65
CA SER A 133 6.68 13.64 1.81
C SER A 133 5.77 13.52 3.02
N ILE A 134 5.61 12.28 3.49
CA ILE A 134 5.03 12.03 4.80
C ILE A 134 5.92 12.80 5.77
N SER A 135 5.38 13.89 6.31
CA SER A 135 6.14 14.76 7.21
C SER A 135 6.67 13.92 8.38
N LEU A 136 7.88 14.23 8.86
CA LEU A 136 8.47 13.54 10.01
C LEU A 136 7.50 13.52 11.22
N SER A 137 6.65 14.56 11.33
CA SER A 137 5.56 14.62 12.32
C SER A 137 4.55 13.48 12.18
N ASN A 138 4.15 13.13 10.97
CA ASN A 138 3.22 12.02 10.72
C ASN A 138 3.85 10.67 11.05
N ILE A 139 5.14 10.49 10.76
CA ILE A 139 5.88 9.26 11.12
C ILE A 139 5.90 9.07 12.64
N ILE A 140 6.20 10.12 13.41
CA ILE A 140 6.23 10.08 14.88
C ILE A 140 4.83 9.76 15.44
N LYS A 141 3.77 10.37 14.88
CA LYS A 141 2.38 10.08 15.28
C LYS A 141 1.99 8.61 15.02
N ILE A 142 2.35 8.08 13.85
CA ILE A 142 2.10 6.67 13.49
C ILE A 142 2.84 5.72 14.45
N GLN A 143 4.11 6.00 14.75
CA GLN A 143 4.88 5.18 15.70
C GLN A 143 4.29 5.20 17.12
N ALA A 144 3.87 6.38 17.61
CA ALA A 144 3.22 6.50 18.91
C ALA A 144 1.89 5.73 18.94
N TRP A 145 1.10 5.80 17.86
CA TRP A 145 -0.14 5.05 17.73
C TRP A 145 0.10 3.52 17.75
N ILE A 146 1.07 3.03 16.97
CA ILE A 146 1.44 1.60 16.96
C ILE A 146 1.83 1.11 18.36
N ARG A 147 2.66 1.87 19.09
CA ARG A 147 3.05 1.53 20.46
C ARG A 147 1.84 1.44 21.40
N SER A 148 0.89 2.37 21.28
CA SER A 148 -0.35 2.37 22.06
C SER A 148 -1.23 1.15 21.75
N VAL A 149 -1.38 0.79 20.47
CA VAL A 149 -2.13 -0.41 20.05
C VAL A 149 -1.51 -1.68 20.62
N ILE A 150 -0.19 -1.82 20.54
CA ILE A 150 0.54 -2.97 21.10
C ILE A 150 0.34 -3.06 22.62
N GLN A 151 0.42 -1.93 23.34
CA GLN A 151 0.15 -1.89 24.78
C GLN A 151 -1.28 -2.33 25.12
N ARG A 152 -2.29 -1.86 24.38
CA ARG A 152 -3.70 -2.29 24.58
C ARG A 152 -3.89 -3.78 24.36
N ILE A 153 -3.24 -4.37 23.34
CA ILE A 153 -3.30 -5.81 23.09
C ILE A 153 -2.68 -6.59 24.26
N ARG A 154 -1.50 -6.17 24.75
CA ARG A 154 -0.85 -6.80 25.91
C ARG A 154 -1.74 -6.72 27.16
N PHE A 155 -2.36 -5.57 27.40
CA PHE A 155 -3.28 -5.37 28.53
C PHE A 155 -4.51 -6.28 28.42
N LYS A 156 -5.14 -6.40 27.24
CA LYS A 156 -6.26 -7.33 27.02
C LYS A 156 -5.88 -8.79 27.29
N ARG A 157 -4.71 -9.23 26.83
CA ARG A 157 -4.21 -10.60 27.12
C ARG A 157 -3.99 -10.81 28.61
N TYR A 158 -3.44 -9.81 29.29
CA TYR A 158 -3.24 -9.84 30.73
C TYR A 158 -4.57 -9.94 31.50
N LEU A 159 -5.58 -9.14 31.14
CA LEU A 159 -6.92 -9.25 31.75
C LEU A 159 -7.56 -10.62 31.51
N LYS A 160 -7.38 -11.21 30.33
CA LYS A 160 -7.84 -12.58 30.04
C LYS A 160 -7.15 -13.59 30.95
N HIS A 161 -5.84 -13.44 31.18
CA HIS A 161 -5.09 -14.29 32.09
C HIS A 161 -5.58 -14.18 33.54
N ILE A 162 -5.79 -12.96 34.07
CA ILE A 162 -6.35 -12.78 35.42
C ILE A 162 -7.70 -13.49 35.55
N ARG A 163 -8.60 -13.36 34.56
CA ARG A 163 -9.91 -14.04 34.58
C ARG A 163 -9.75 -15.55 34.64
N THR A 164 -8.83 -16.12 33.84
CA THR A 164 -8.57 -17.57 33.87
C THR A 164 -8.00 -18.03 35.21
N VAL A 165 -7.13 -17.25 35.84
CA VAL A 165 -6.56 -17.57 37.16
C VAL A 165 -7.63 -17.47 38.25
N LYS A 166 -8.48 -16.43 38.22
CA LYS A 166 -9.59 -16.26 39.17
C LYS A 166 -10.61 -17.39 39.08
N ASN A 167 -10.97 -17.81 37.86
CA ASN A 167 -11.88 -18.95 37.66
C ASN A 167 -11.28 -20.27 38.16
N ARG A 168 -9.95 -20.44 38.10
CA ARG A 168 -9.26 -21.61 38.68
C ARG A 168 -9.17 -21.54 40.21
N LYS A 169 -9.03 -20.36 40.80
CA LYS A 169 -8.95 -20.20 42.27
C LYS A 169 -10.30 -20.32 42.99
N ASN A 170 -11.42 -20.11 42.29
CA ASN A 170 -12.74 -20.49 42.81
C ASN A 170 -12.91 -22.02 43.00
N ILE A 171 -11.91 -22.84 42.65
CA ILE A 171 -11.90 -24.29 42.85
C ILE A 171 -11.09 -24.70 44.10
N SER A 172 -10.35 -23.81 44.76
CA SER A 172 -9.67 -24.12 46.04
C SER A 172 -9.35 -22.83 46.81
N ALA A 173 -10.13 -22.57 47.86
CA ALA A 173 -10.08 -21.35 48.66
C ALA A 173 -8.93 -21.31 49.70
N GLU A 174 -7.88 -22.13 49.58
CA GLU A 174 -6.94 -22.36 50.70
C GLU A 174 -5.47 -21.96 50.43
N THR A 175 -5.18 -21.21 49.36
CA THR A 175 -3.84 -20.66 49.10
C THR A 175 -3.89 -19.18 48.67
N THR A 176 -4.21 -18.29 49.61
CA THR A 176 -4.39 -16.85 49.39
C THR A 176 -3.20 -15.97 49.75
N PHE A 177 -2.08 -16.52 50.22
CA PHE A 177 -0.98 -15.68 50.74
C PHE A 177 -0.02 -15.12 49.66
N ASP A 178 0.23 -15.82 48.54
CA ASP A 178 1.19 -15.37 47.49
C ASP A 178 0.59 -14.50 46.37
N ALA A 179 -0.73 -14.33 46.34
CA ALA A 179 -1.37 -13.55 45.28
C ALA A 179 -1.24 -12.03 45.46
N HIS A 180 -1.04 -11.57 46.70
CA HIS A 180 -1.02 -10.15 47.04
C HIS A 180 0.28 -9.48 46.61
N ASP A 181 1.43 -10.13 46.82
CA ASP A 181 2.75 -9.61 46.40
C ASP A 181 2.85 -9.48 44.87
N GLY A 182 2.31 -10.46 44.13
CA GLY A 182 2.24 -10.40 42.68
C GLY A 182 1.38 -9.23 42.16
N TYR A 183 0.30 -8.91 42.86
CA TYR A 183 -0.57 -7.78 42.51
C TYR A 183 0.12 -6.44 42.77
N GLU A 184 0.74 -6.27 43.93
CA GLU A 184 1.44 -5.03 44.30
C GLU A 184 2.66 -4.76 43.39
N LYS A 185 3.44 -5.79 43.05
CA LYS A 185 4.54 -5.65 42.06
C LYS A 185 4.02 -5.17 40.71
N LEU A 186 2.87 -5.68 40.27
CA LEU A 186 2.31 -5.25 38.99
C LEU A 186 1.71 -3.85 39.07
N ARG A 187 1.03 -3.52 40.16
CA ARG A 187 0.47 -2.19 40.40
C ARG A 187 1.57 -1.12 40.31
N LYS A 188 2.69 -1.33 40.99
CA LYS A 188 3.89 -0.46 40.90
C LYS A 188 4.41 -0.36 39.46
N LYS A 189 4.44 -1.47 38.71
CA LYS A 189 4.89 -1.46 37.31
C LYS A 189 3.94 -0.67 36.39
N VAL A 190 2.63 -0.74 36.62
CA VAL A 190 1.63 0.03 35.89
C VAL A 190 1.75 1.52 36.22
N GLU A 191 2.01 1.87 37.47
CA GLU A 191 2.21 3.25 37.93
C GLU A 191 3.43 3.87 37.25
N VAL A 192 4.59 3.21 37.28
CA VAL A 192 5.82 3.65 36.59
C VAL A 192 5.58 3.87 35.09
N LEU A 193 4.89 2.94 34.42
CA LEU A 193 4.56 3.09 32.99
C LEU A 193 3.58 4.24 32.72
N THR A 194 2.72 4.55 33.68
CA THR A 194 1.76 5.66 33.57
C THR A 194 2.49 7.00 33.69
N GLU A 195 3.41 7.12 34.64
CA GLU A 195 4.26 8.31 34.81
C GLU A 195 5.17 8.54 33.59
N GLU A 196 5.79 7.49 33.05
CA GLU A 196 6.63 7.58 31.85
C GLU A 196 5.81 8.08 30.64
N ASN A 197 4.60 7.57 30.46
CA ASN A 197 3.70 8.05 29.39
C ASN A 197 3.30 9.53 29.57
N GLN A 198 3.08 9.99 30.80
CA GLN A 198 2.81 11.40 31.08
C GLN A 198 4.02 12.28 30.78
N ARG A 199 5.23 11.83 31.14
CA ARG A 199 6.49 12.51 30.82
C ARG A 199 6.67 12.66 29.30
N LEU A 200 6.51 11.57 28.54
CA LEU A 200 6.62 11.59 27.07
C LEU A 200 5.61 12.56 26.44
N ARG A 201 4.39 12.65 26.97
CA ARG A 201 3.40 13.64 26.50
C ARG A 201 3.83 15.08 26.75
N LYS A 202 4.45 15.37 27.91
CA LYS A 202 5.00 16.70 28.22
C LYS A 202 6.14 17.05 27.26
N ASP A 203 7.07 16.12 27.04
CA ASP A 203 8.21 16.31 26.13
C ASP A 203 7.74 16.55 24.69
N CYS A 204 6.75 15.79 24.21
CA CYS A 204 6.15 16.04 22.90
C CYS A 204 5.54 17.44 22.78
N LYS A 205 4.88 17.96 23.82
CA LYS A 205 4.34 19.34 23.82
C LYS A 205 5.45 20.38 23.75
N ILE A 206 6.54 20.18 24.50
CA ILE A 206 7.71 21.08 24.49
C ILE A 206 8.37 21.08 23.09
N LEU A 207 8.52 19.92 22.46
CA LEU A 207 9.08 19.85 21.11
C LEU A 207 8.17 20.51 20.07
N GLN A 208 6.85 20.39 20.22
CA GLN A 208 5.89 21.08 19.36
C GLN A 208 5.97 22.60 19.50
N SER A 209 6.07 23.12 20.73
CA SER A 209 6.21 24.58 20.93
C SER A 209 7.54 25.11 20.38
N LYS A 210 8.66 24.40 20.61
CA LYS A 210 9.96 24.76 20.02
C LYS A 210 9.94 24.76 18.49
N ALA A 211 9.25 23.80 17.87
CA ALA A 211 9.11 23.76 16.41
C ALA A 211 8.32 24.95 15.86
N LEU A 212 7.34 25.47 16.61
CA LEU A 212 6.57 26.65 16.23
C LEU A 212 7.42 27.94 16.33
N THR A 213 8.27 28.06 17.35
CA THR A 213 9.15 29.23 17.53
C THR A 213 10.33 29.22 16.55
N CYS A 214 10.77 28.05 16.10
CA CYS A 214 11.89 27.89 15.16
C CYS A 214 11.47 27.92 13.68
N LYS A 215 10.22 28.29 13.35
CA LYS A 215 9.88 28.57 11.95
C LYS A 215 10.74 29.75 11.49
N PRO A 216 11.69 29.55 10.55
CA PRO A 216 12.49 30.65 10.04
C PRO A 216 11.53 31.71 9.50
N PRO A 217 11.80 33.02 9.72
CA PRO A 217 11.00 34.05 9.10
C PRO A 217 10.97 33.74 7.61
N LEU A 218 9.77 33.54 7.07
CA LEU A 218 9.57 33.37 5.65
C LEU A 218 10.15 34.63 5.02
N LYS A 219 11.38 34.54 4.49
CA LYS A 219 11.95 35.60 3.68
C LYS A 219 10.92 35.84 2.60
N LYS A 220 10.32 37.04 2.62
CA LYS A 220 9.41 37.47 1.57
C LYS A 220 10.13 37.20 0.26
N LEU A 221 9.61 36.25 -0.52
CA LEU A 221 10.12 36.01 -1.85
C LEU A 221 9.72 37.25 -2.64
N ASP A 222 10.64 38.20 -2.76
CA ASP A 222 10.44 39.34 -3.65
C ASP A 222 10.39 38.79 -5.08
N VAL A 223 9.17 38.62 -5.58
CA VAL A 223 8.92 38.25 -6.97
C VAL A 223 9.15 39.50 -7.82
N TYR A 224 10.41 39.73 -8.20
CA TYR A 224 10.72 40.76 -9.20
C TYR A 224 10.21 40.29 -10.56
N LYS A 225 9.12 40.90 -11.04
CA LYS A 225 8.68 40.79 -12.43
C LYS A 225 9.61 41.62 -13.30
N THR A 226 10.61 40.99 -13.91
CA THR A 226 11.44 41.66 -14.92
C THR A 226 10.75 41.54 -16.28
N THR A 227 9.92 42.52 -16.64
CA THR A 227 9.43 42.68 -18.02
C THR A 227 10.52 43.34 -18.85
N ARG A 228 11.25 42.56 -19.66
CA ARG A 228 12.03 43.10 -20.78
C ARG A 228 11.21 42.98 -22.05
N ASN A 229 10.90 44.12 -22.66
CA ASN A 229 10.29 44.20 -23.99
C ASN A 229 11.31 43.74 -25.04
N PHE A 230 11.15 42.53 -25.55
CA PHE A 230 11.81 42.07 -26.78
C PHE A 230 10.73 41.87 -27.84
N LYS A 231 10.87 42.55 -28.97
CA LYS A 231 9.87 42.68 -30.04
C LYS A 231 9.69 41.43 -30.91
N THR A 232 10.32 40.30 -30.60
CA THR A 232 10.23 39.09 -31.42
C THR A 232 10.48 37.85 -30.56
N GLY A 233 9.44 37.04 -30.35
CA GLY A 233 9.55 35.68 -29.78
C GLY A 233 9.46 35.60 -28.25
N SER A 234 8.26 35.33 -27.74
CA SER A 234 7.97 35.19 -26.31
C SER A 234 8.56 33.91 -25.71
N PHE A 235 9.46 34.05 -24.73
CA PHE A 235 9.85 32.96 -23.83
C PHE A 235 9.68 33.38 -22.36
N LEU A 236 8.86 32.65 -21.60
CA LEU A 236 8.75 32.79 -20.15
C LEU A 236 9.95 32.10 -19.49
N ARG A 237 10.90 32.89 -18.97
CA ARG A 237 11.96 32.38 -18.07
C ARG A 237 11.57 32.64 -16.62
N LEU A 238 11.29 31.58 -15.87
CA LEU A 238 11.18 31.62 -14.41
C LEU A 238 12.57 31.41 -13.82
N ASN A 239 13.19 32.46 -13.29
CA ASN A 239 14.43 32.35 -12.55
C ASN A 239 14.09 32.09 -11.07
N VAL A 240 14.29 30.86 -10.60
CA VAL A 240 14.21 30.53 -9.17
C VAL A 240 15.61 30.72 -8.58
N ARG A 241 15.77 31.70 -7.70
CA ARG A 241 17.03 32.01 -7.03
C ARG A 241 17.04 31.31 -5.68
N ASP A 242 17.64 30.12 -5.61
CA ASP A 242 17.85 29.43 -4.33
C ASP A 242 19.34 29.53 -3.94
N GLY A 243 19.60 30.10 -2.76
CA GLY A 243 20.87 29.97 -2.05
C GLY A 243 22.18 30.29 -2.80
N GLY A 244 22.19 31.18 -3.80
CA GLY A 244 23.44 31.70 -4.38
C GLY A 244 24.09 30.88 -5.51
N ARG A 245 23.42 29.87 -6.08
CA ARG A 245 23.88 29.24 -7.34
C ARG A 245 22.83 29.40 -8.44
N LEU A 246 23.24 30.01 -9.56
CA LEU A 246 22.44 30.10 -10.78
C LEU A 246 22.46 28.74 -11.49
N LEU A 247 21.35 28.01 -11.44
CA LEU A 247 21.14 26.81 -12.26
C LEU A 247 20.59 27.25 -13.61
N ASN A 248 21.46 27.37 -14.62
CA ASN A 248 21.05 27.56 -16.01
C ASN A 248 20.77 26.19 -16.64
N SER A 249 19.51 25.74 -16.63
CA SER A 249 19.10 24.65 -17.53
C SER A 249 18.43 25.26 -18.77
N VAL A 250 19.09 25.11 -19.92
CA VAL A 250 18.52 25.43 -21.23
C VAL A 250 18.31 24.10 -21.94
N SER A 251 17.05 23.73 -22.15
CA SER A 251 16.71 22.58 -22.99
C SER A 251 16.36 23.09 -24.39
N PRO A 252 17.02 22.62 -25.45
CA PRO A 252 16.67 23.00 -26.82
C PRO A 252 15.39 22.28 -27.26
N ILE A 253 14.42 23.04 -27.76
CA ILE A 253 13.27 22.50 -28.47
C ILE A 253 13.68 22.39 -29.95
N LYS A 254 13.87 21.16 -30.44
CA LYS A 254 13.99 20.90 -31.88
C LYS A 254 12.58 20.93 -32.49
N GLY A 255 12.26 22.00 -33.21
CA GLY A 255 11.16 22.04 -34.17
C GLY A 255 11.72 22.39 -35.54
N LYS A 256 11.51 21.54 -36.55
CA LYS A 256 11.73 21.89 -37.95
C LYS A 256 10.58 22.78 -38.39
N PHE A 257 10.91 23.89 -39.05
CA PHE A 257 9.96 24.66 -39.85
C PHE A 257 10.12 24.21 -41.31
N ASP A 258 9.00 23.87 -41.95
CA ASP A 258 8.86 23.86 -43.40
C ASP A 258 8.58 25.30 -43.88
#